data_AF-E3EK24-F1
#
_entry.id   AF-E3EK24-F1
#
_cell.length_a   1.000
_cell.length_b   1.000
_cell.length_c   1.000
_cell.angle_alpha   90.00
_cell.angle_beta   90.00
_cell.angle_gamma   90.00
#
_symmetry.space_group_name_H-M   'P 1'
#
loop_
_entity.id
_entity.type
_entity.pdbx_description
1 polymer ?
#
loop_
_entity_poly.entity_id
_entity_poly.type
_entity_poly.pdbx_seq_one_letter_code
_entity_poly.pdbx_strand_id
1 'polypeptide(L)'
;MDKKTDFIRLIIEDVFYGYFTKGILSNGQTICMFFIQQRTYQDLEFSVFLAIANKKKHIREWMLGTRDVLSDKSTGKCGLEGLIWGKTMLNAFEKKLEMEYPNGKEQGKVAIVICPTDSRRKKVYVHGLKKNGYAIANRWGCPCLYKKIA
;
A
#
# COMPACT_ATOMS: atom_id res chain seq x y z
N MET A 1 7.27 12.89 -20.19
CA MET A 1 7.88 13.51 -19.00
C MET A 1 7.69 12.53 -17.84
N ASP A 2 8.66 11.66 -17.61
CA ASP A 2 8.60 10.66 -16.55
C ASP A 2 8.63 11.37 -15.19
N LYS A 3 7.47 11.47 -14.54
CA LYS A 3 7.42 11.85 -13.14
C LYS A 3 8.09 10.73 -12.36
N LYS A 4 9.29 11.00 -11.86
CA LYS A 4 9.99 10.14 -10.90
C LYS A 4 8.97 9.71 -9.84
N THR A 5 8.75 8.40 -9.73
CA THR A 5 7.85 7.87 -8.70
C THR A 5 8.59 7.93 -7.38
N ASP A 6 8.35 8.98 -6.60
CA ASP A 6 9.01 9.17 -5.32
C ASP A 6 8.26 8.39 -4.22
N PHE A 7 8.97 7.43 -3.63
CA PHE A 7 8.56 6.76 -2.40
C PHE A 7 9.28 7.44 -1.23
N ILE A 8 8.52 8.17 -0.43
CA ILE A 8 9.04 8.94 0.71
C ILE A 8 9.08 8.00 1.92
N ARG A 9 10.21 7.94 2.63
CA ARG A 9 10.32 7.20 3.88
C ARG A 9 9.43 7.84 4.94
N LEU A 10 8.59 7.04 5.57
CA LEU A 10 7.80 7.43 6.73
C LEU A 10 8.63 7.15 7.98
N ILE A 11 9.15 8.22 8.58
CA ILE A 11 9.94 8.17 9.82
C ILE A 11 9.21 9.03 10.86
N ILE A 12 8.93 8.46 12.03
CA ILE A 12 8.30 9.16 13.15
C ILE A 12 9.20 8.89 14.35
N GLU A 13 9.70 9.95 15.01
CA GLU A 13 10.60 9.85 16.17
C GLU A 13 11.80 8.93 15.90
N ASP A 14 12.46 9.13 14.75
CA ASP A 14 13.60 8.34 14.25
C ASP A 14 13.32 6.85 13.99
N VAL A 15 12.07 6.40 14.16
CA VAL A 15 11.63 5.04 13.85
C VAL A 15 11.10 4.98 12.41
N PHE A 16 11.62 4.03 11.64
CA PHE A 16 11.17 3.78 10.27
C PHE A 16 9.90 2.92 10.25
N TYR A 17 8.81 3.47 9.73
CA TYR A 17 7.50 2.81 9.61
C TYR A 17 7.19 2.30 8.21
N GLY A 18 8.01 2.62 7.21
CA GLY A 18 7.82 2.19 5.83
C GLY A 18 7.82 3.36 4.85
N TYR A 19 6.98 3.30 3.81
CA TYR A 19 6.98 4.29 2.73
C TYR A 19 5.60 4.87 2.48
N PHE A 20 5.54 6.07 1.92
CA PHE A 20 4.31 6.58 1.32
C PHE A 20 4.59 7.26 -0.02
N THR A 21 3.58 7.27 -0.88
CA THR A 21 3.58 8.05 -2.11
C THR A 21 2.23 8.74 -2.29
N LYS A 22 2.21 9.82 -3.08
CA LYS A 22 1.02 10.64 -3.29
C LYS A 22 0.92 11.15 -4.72
N GLY A 23 -0.31 11.37 -5.17
CA GLY A 23 -0.64 11.94 -6.46
C GLY A 23 -1.84 12.89 -6.36
N ILE A 24 -2.15 13.54 -7.47
CA ILE A 24 -3.36 14.36 -7.64
C ILE A 24 -4.19 13.70 -8.75
N LEU A 25 -5.45 13.41 -8.45
CA LEU A 25 -6.42 12.86 -9.40
C LEU A 25 -6.97 13.98 -10.29
N SER A 26 -7.57 13.61 -11.42
CA SER A 26 -8.17 14.52 -12.40
C SER A 26 -9.18 15.51 -11.81
N ASN A 27 -9.87 15.13 -10.74
CA ASN A 27 -10.85 15.96 -10.04
C ASN A 27 -10.25 16.83 -8.92
N GLY A 28 -8.91 16.92 -8.83
CA GLY A 28 -8.20 17.70 -7.81
C GLY A 28 -8.11 17.04 -6.43
N GLN A 29 -8.70 15.85 -6.23
CA GLN A 29 -8.51 15.09 -4.99
C GLN A 29 -7.06 14.59 -4.89
N THR A 30 -6.54 14.52 -3.67
CA THR A 30 -5.23 13.93 -3.42
C THR A 30 -5.39 12.45 -3.16
N ILE A 31 -4.62 11.62 -3.85
CA ILE A 31 -4.51 10.18 -3.60
C ILE A 31 -3.19 9.89 -2.90
N CYS A 32 -3.23 9.00 -1.91
CA CYS A 32 -2.07 8.57 -1.14
C CYS A 32 -2.07 7.06 -1.03
N MET A 33 -0.89 6.47 -1.09
CA MET A 33 -0.71 5.07 -0.76
C MET A 33 0.42 4.93 0.26
N PHE A 34 0.14 4.15 1.29
CA PHE A 34 1.03 3.86 2.40
C PHE A 34 1.45 2.41 2.33
N PHE A 35 2.72 2.16 2.60
CA PHE A 35 3.36 0.85 2.67
C PHE A 35 3.96 0.73 4.07
N ILE A 36 3.16 0.26 5.02
CA ILE A 36 3.56 0.19 6.42
C ILE A 36 4.34 -1.10 6.64
N GLN A 37 5.58 -0.96 7.07
CA GLN A 37 6.46 -2.08 7.36
C GLN A 37 6.04 -2.73 8.68
N GLN A 38 5.96 -4.05 8.68
CA GLN A 38 5.73 -4.87 9.85
C GLN A 38 6.68 -6.07 9.80
N ARG A 39 7.37 -6.34 10.90
CA ARG A 39 8.17 -7.55 11.04
C ARG A 39 7.31 -8.63 11.68
N THR A 40 7.18 -9.76 11.00
CA THR A 40 6.66 -10.98 11.59
C THR A 40 7.83 -11.89 11.99
N TYR A 41 7.55 -13.01 12.64
CA TYR A 41 8.59 -13.97 13.02
C TYR A 41 9.36 -14.55 11.80
N GLN A 42 8.77 -14.56 10.60
CA GLN A 42 9.33 -15.22 9.41
C GLN A 42 9.60 -14.26 8.23
N ASP A 43 8.80 -13.20 8.11
CA ASP A 43 8.75 -12.34 6.94
C ASP A 43 8.81 -10.86 7.32
N LEU A 44 9.44 -10.04 6.46
CA LEU A 44 9.29 -8.59 6.45
C LEU A 44 8.09 -8.26 5.55
N GLU A 45 7.00 -7.80 6.16
CA GLU A 45 5.75 -7.53 5.46
C GLU A 45 5.52 -6.02 5.27
N PHE A 46 5.04 -5.63 4.10
CA PHE A 46 4.56 -4.27 3.82
C PHE A 46 3.05 -4.28 3.61
N SER A 47 2.32 -3.74 4.59
CA SER A 47 0.87 -3.55 4.54
C SER A 47 0.51 -2.34 3.70
N VAL A 48 -0.34 -2.55 2.68
CA VAL A 48 -0.72 -1.51 1.73
C VAL A 48 -2.06 -0.87 2.09
N PHE A 49 -2.07 0.46 2.15
CA PHE A 49 -3.29 1.24 2.35
C PHE A 49 -3.43 2.29 1.26
N LEU A 50 -4.58 2.34 0.60
CA LEU A 50 -4.90 3.35 -0.41
C LEU A 50 -5.97 4.31 0.12
N ALA A 51 -5.71 5.60 0.02
CA ALA A 51 -6.59 6.66 0.53
C ALA A 51 -6.73 7.79 -0.48
N ILE A 52 -7.92 8.39 -0.56
CA ILE A 52 -8.22 9.57 -1.40
C ILE A 52 -8.83 10.62 -0.49
N ALA A 53 -8.13 11.74 -0.33
CA ALA A 53 -8.54 12.85 0.51
C ALA A 53 -8.93 14.08 -0.32
N ASN A 54 -9.98 14.76 0.14
CA ASN A 54 -10.35 16.10 -0.34
C ASN A 54 -9.45 17.21 0.26
N LYS A 55 -8.86 16.96 1.44
CA LYS A 55 -8.13 17.97 2.21
C LYS A 55 -6.76 17.43 2.62
N LYS A 56 -5.70 18.22 2.43
CA LYS A 56 -4.32 17.89 2.85
C LYS A 56 -4.21 17.56 4.35
N LYS A 57 -5.03 18.21 5.20
CA LYS A 57 -5.09 17.94 6.64
C LYS A 57 -5.35 16.46 6.93
N HIS A 58 -6.23 15.81 6.16
CA HIS A 58 -6.62 14.41 6.39
C HIS A 58 -5.44 13.46 6.17
N ILE A 59 -4.59 13.77 5.19
CA ILE A 59 -3.37 13.00 4.92
C ILE A 59 -2.40 13.11 6.08
N ARG A 60 -2.21 14.33 6.61
CA ARG A 60 -1.36 14.57 7.78
C ARG A 60 -1.90 13.84 9.01
N GLU A 61 -3.22 13.88 9.23
CA GLU A 61 -3.86 13.16 10.33
C GLU A 61 -3.69 11.63 10.21
N TRP A 62 -3.78 11.07 9.00
CA TRP A 62 -3.49 9.64 8.78
C TRP A 62 -2.01 9.31 8.99
N MET A 63 -1.08 10.17 8.56
CA MET A 63 0.36 9.97 8.78
C MET A 63 0.74 10.00 10.26
N LEU A 64 0.05 10.84 11.04
CA LEU A 64 0.29 11.00 12.47
C LEU A 64 -0.54 10.05 13.34
N GLY A 65 -1.38 9.19 12.74
CA GLY A 65 -2.29 8.31 13.48
C GLY A 65 -3.35 9.06 14.31
N THR A 66 -3.56 10.36 14.07
CA THR A 66 -4.48 11.22 14.86
C THR A 66 -5.91 11.24 14.32
N ARG A 67 -6.20 10.43 13.30
CA ARG A 67 -7.52 10.20 12.73
C ARG A 67 -7.74 8.71 12.55
N ASP A 68 -9.01 8.29 12.58
CA ASP A 68 -9.45 6.92 12.34
C ASP A 68 -8.62 6.21 11.26
N VAL A 69 -8.31 4.95 11.56
CA VAL A 69 -7.57 4.01 10.73
C VAL A 69 -8.01 4.15 9.28
N LEU A 70 -7.02 4.18 8.36
CA LEU A 70 -7.22 4.12 6.92
C LEU A 70 -8.22 3.01 6.57
N SER A 71 -9.49 3.40 6.40
CA SER A 71 -10.60 2.49 6.19
C SER A 71 -11.15 2.65 4.77
N ASP A 72 -12.07 1.77 4.42
CA ASP A 72 -12.82 1.79 3.16
C ASP A 72 -13.54 3.13 2.91
N LYS A 73 -13.94 3.85 3.97
CA LYS A 73 -14.53 5.19 3.87
C LYS A 73 -13.57 6.25 3.32
N SER A 74 -12.28 5.96 3.28
CA SER A 74 -11.23 6.90 2.83
C SER A 74 -11.00 6.90 1.31
N THR A 75 -11.70 6.09 0.52
CA THR A 75 -11.59 6.15 -0.96
C THR A 75 -12.77 6.95 -1.51
N GLY A 76 -12.53 8.20 -1.92
CA GLY A 76 -13.51 9.11 -2.51
C GLY A 76 -14.14 8.64 -3.83
N LYS A 77 -14.77 9.57 -4.56
CA LYS A 77 -15.64 9.30 -5.72
C LYS A 77 -14.90 8.87 -7.01
N CYS A 78 -13.60 9.17 -7.16
CA CYS A 78 -12.80 8.75 -8.33
C CYS A 78 -12.26 7.30 -8.18
N GLY A 79 -13.18 6.34 -8.10
CA GLY A 79 -12.84 4.93 -7.85
C GLY A 79 -11.91 4.33 -8.91
N LEU A 80 -12.24 4.43 -10.21
CA LEU A 80 -11.46 3.75 -11.25
C LEU A 80 -10.08 4.38 -11.47
N GLU A 81 -10.01 5.71 -11.59
CA GLU A 81 -8.73 6.43 -11.72
C GLU A 81 -7.82 6.14 -10.52
N GLY A 82 -8.38 6.18 -9.31
CA GLY A 82 -7.63 5.86 -8.09
C GLY A 82 -7.14 4.41 -8.04
N LEU A 83 -7.93 3.45 -8.53
CA LEU A 83 -7.51 2.04 -8.62
C LEU A 83 -6.40 1.83 -9.65
N ILE A 84 -6.48 2.48 -10.82
CA ILE A 84 -5.44 2.43 -11.84
C ILE A 84 -4.14 3.03 -11.29
N TRP A 85 -4.23 4.21 -10.65
CA TRP A 85 -3.09 4.84 -10.02
C TRP A 85 -2.48 3.95 -8.92
N GLY A 86 -3.32 3.39 -8.05
CA GLY A 86 -2.88 2.48 -6.98
C GLY A 86 -2.16 1.25 -7.54
N LYS A 87 -2.69 0.62 -8.59
CA LYS A 87 -2.04 -0.51 -9.26
C LYS A 87 -0.68 -0.14 -9.85
N THR A 88 -0.57 1.00 -10.52
CA THR A 88 0.69 1.48 -11.10
C THR A 88 1.75 1.69 -10.02
N MET A 89 1.38 2.38 -8.94
CA MET A 89 2.29 2.65 -7.82
C MET A 89 2.65 1.38 -7.04
N LEU A 90 1.74 0.40 -6.93
CA LEU A 90 2.01 -0.89 -6.30
C LEU A 90 3.08 -1.66 -7.09
N ASN A 91 2.96 -1.75 -8.41
CA ASN A 91 3.96 -2.38 -9.27
C ASN A 91 5.32 -1.67 -9.19
N ALA A 92 5.34 -0.34 -9.09
CA ALA A 92 6.58 0.42 -8.91
C ALA A 92 7.23 0.11 -7.55
N PHE A 93 6.41 -0.08 -6.51
CA PHE A 93 6.90 -0.43 -5.18
C PHE A 93 7.44 -1.87 -5.13
N GLU A 94 6.79 -2.82 -5.80
CA GLU A 94 7.30 -4.19 -5.95
C GLU A 94 8.72 -4.19 -6.51
N LYS A 95 8.95 -3.50 -7.63
CA LYS A 95 10.29 -3.36 -8.23
C LYS A 95 11.29 -2.72 -7.27
N LYS A 96 10.85 -1.72 -6.49
CA LYS A 96 11.69 -1.09 -5.45
C LYS A 96 12.12 -2.12 -4.41
N LEU A 97 11.20 -2.96 -3.92
CA LEU A 97 11.52 -4.01 -2.95
C LEU A 97 12.44 -5.08 -3.54
N GLU A 98 12.26 -5.48 -4.81
CA GLU A 98 13.18 -6.41 -5.50
C GLU A 98 14.62 -5.86 -5.55
N MET A 99 14.77 -4.55 -5.77
CA MET A 99 16.09 -3.89 -5.78
C MET A 99 16.68 -3.68 -4.38
N GLU A 100 15.86 -3.36 -3.38
CA GLU A 100 16.33 -3.14 -2.00
C GLU A 100 16.64 -4.45 -1.26
N TYR A 101 15.98 -5.55 -1.63
CA TYR A 101 16.09 -6.85 -0.97
C TYR A 101 16.38 -7.97 -2.00
N PRO A 102 17.47 -7.89 -2.76
CA PRO A 102 17.71 -8.78 -3.91
C PRO A 102 17.90 -10.26 -3.53
N ASN A 103 18.26 -10.55 -2.28
CA ASN A 103 18.64 -11.89 -1.87
C ASN A 103 17.65 -12.63 -0.97
N GLY A 104 16.53 -12.03 -0.51
CA GLY A 104 15.36 -12.66 0.17
C GLY A 104 15.60 -13.62 1.37
N LYS A 105 16.84 -14.01 1.63
CA LYS A 105 17.28 -15.14 2.46
C LYS A 105 17.99 -14.68 3.72
N GLU A 106 18.70 -13.54 3.68
CA GLU A 106 19.46 -13.04 4.83
C GLU A 106 18.60 -12.18 5.79
N GLN A 107 17.46 -11.63 5.35
CA GLN A 107 16.63 -10.72 6.16
C GLN A 107 15.20 -11.22 6.40
N GLY A 108 14.94 -12.50 6.11
CA GLY A 108 13.58 -13.06 6.01
C GLY A 108 12.94 -12.72 4.66
N LYS A 109 11.87 -13.45 4.30
CA LYS A 109 11.20 -13.24 3.01
C LYS A 109 10.48 -11.90 3.03
N VAL A 110 10.59 -11.12 1.95
CA VAL A 110 9.89 -9.84 1.83
C VAL A 110 8.56 -10.07 1.15
N ALA A 111 7.49 -9.54 1.73
CA ALA A 111 6.15 -9.72 1.19
C ALA A 111 5.31 -8.44 1.25
N ILE A 112 4.33 -8.38 0.35
CA ILE A 112 3.30 -7.35 0.34
C ILE A 112 1.98 -7.98 0.82
N VAL A 113 1.30 -7.25 1.71
CA VAL A 113 0.00 -7.66 2.27
C VAL A 113 -1.03 -6.57 2.00
N ILE A 114 -2.19 -6.96 1.47
CA ILE A 114 -3.32 -6.06 1.22
C ILE A 114 -4.54 -6.68 1.87
N CYS A 115 -5.04 -6.06 2.94
CA CYS A 115 -6.21 -6.55 3.66
C CYS A 115 -7.45 -5.72 3.25
N PRO A 116 -8.31 -6.25 2.37
CA PRO A 116 -9.53 -5.54 1.99
C PRO A 116 -10.54 -5.59 3.14
N THR A 117 -10.93 -4.43 3.65
CA THR A 117 -11.94 -4.31 4.70
C THR A 117 -13.38 -4.41 4.18
N ASP A 118 -13.60 -4.14 2.89
CA ASP A 118 -14.91 -4.29 2.21
C ASP A 118 -14.91 -5.48 1.24
N SER A 119 -15.97 -6.30 1.31
CA SER A 119 -16.09 -7.55 0.54
C SER A 119 -16.24 -7.33 -0.97
N ARG A 120 -16.77 -6.20 -1.42
CA ARG A 120 -16.86 -5.83 -2.84
C ARG A 120 -15.47 -5.47 -3.37
N ARG A 121 -14.69 -4.70 -2.62
CA ARG A 121 -13.29 -4.36 -2.95
C ARG A 121 -12.41 -5.58 -2.98
N LYS A 122 -12.60 -6.52 -2.05
CA LYS A 122 -11.90 -7.80 -2.06
C LYS A 122 -12.01 -8.48 -3.42
N LYS A 123 -13.22 -8.59 -4.00
CA LYS A 123 -13.42 -9.20 -5.32
C LYS A 123 -12.68 -8.45 -6.42
N VAL A 124 -12.76 -7.12 -6.43
CA VAL A 124 -12.07 -6.26 -7.41
C VAL A 124 -10.55 -6.43 -7.31
N TYR A 125 -10.00 -6.39 -6.10
CA TYR A 125 -8.56 -6.51 -5.87
C TYR A 125 -8.05 -7.89 -6.25
N VAL A 126 -8.75 -8.96 -5.84
CA VAL A 126 -8.42 -10.34 -6.21
C VAL A 126 -8.36 -10.45 -7.73
N HIS A 127 -9.40 -9.99 -8.44
CA HIS A 127 -9.40 -10.06 -9.90
C HIS A 127 -8.27 -9.24 -10.53
N GLY A 128 -8.07 -7.99 -10.07
CA GLY A 128 -7.12 -7.06 -10.64
C GLY A 128 -5.64 -7.38 -10.38
N LEU A 129 -5.35 -8.11 -9.29
CA LEU A 129 -4.00 -8.41 -8.81
C LEU A 129 -3.61 -9.89 -8.93
N LYS A 130 -4.55 -10.81 -9.20
CA LYS A 130 -4.24 -12.25 -9.37
C LYS A 130 -3.18 -12.48 -10.45
N LYS A 131 -3.29 -11.77 -11.58
CA LYS A 131 -2.29 -11.85 -12.68
C LYS A 131 -0.91 -11.33 -12.30
N ASN A 132 -0.81 -10.54 -11.22
CA ASN A 132 0.44 -10.01 -10.68
C ASN A 132 1.07 -10.94 -9.62
N GLY A 133 0.52 -12.15 -9.41
CA GLY A 133 1.06 -13.13 -8.47
C GLY A 133 0.50 -13.02 -7.04
N TYR A 134 -0.49 -12.16 -6.81
CA TYR A 134 -1.17 -12.09 -5.52
C TYR A 134 -2.12 -13.27 -5.33
N ALA A 135 -2.06 -13.90 -4.16
CA ALA A 135 -2.96 -14.96 -3.74
C ALA A 135 -3.65 -14.60 -2.42
N ILE A 136 -4.79 -15.22 -2.15
CA ILE A 136 -5.43 -15.08 -0.84
C ILE A 136 -4.64 -15.92 0.17
N ALA A 137 -4.23 -15.31 1.27
CA ALA A 137 -3.63 -15.98 2.42
C ALA A 137 -4.26 -15.47 3.71
N ASN A 138 -4.27 -16.29 4.75
CA ASN A 138 -4.69 -15.84 6.08
C ASN A 138 -3.51 -15.14 6.77
N ARG A 139 -3.68 -13.86 7.09
CA ARG A 139 -2.70 -13.03 7.81
C ARG A 139 -3.42 -12.34 8.96
N TRP A 140 -2.85 -12.42 10.17
CA TRP A 140 -3.45 -11.84 11.38
C TRP A 140 -4.91 -12.24 11.63
N GLY A 141 -5.29 -13.48 11.29
CA GLY A 141 -6.65 -13.99 11.45
C GLY A 141 -7.65 -13.48 10.43
N CYS A 142 -7.22 -12.77 9.38
CA CYS A 142 -8.08 -12.29 8.31
C CYS A 142 -7.56 -12.66 6.90
N PRO A 143 -8.46 -12.88 5.92
CA PRO A 143 -8.08 -13.21 4.56
C PRO A 143 -7.58 -11.96 3.82
N CYS A 144 -6.28 -11.88 3.58
CA CYS A 144 -5.62 -10.80 2.86
C CYS A 144 -5.07 -11.30 1.51
N LEU A 145 -4.86 -10.38 0.58
CA LEU A 145 -4.04 -10.64 -0.60
C LEU A 145 -2.57 -10.56 -0.21
N TYR A 146 -1.80 -11.55 -0.62
CA TYR A 146 -0.42 -11.74 -0.24
C TYR A 146 0.41 -12.07 -1.46
N LYS A 147 1.61 -11.48 -1.54
CA LYS A 147 2.61 -11.79 -2.55
C LYS A 147 4.00 -11.72 -1.93
N LYS A 148 4.79 -12.78 -2.11
CA LYS A 148 6.23 -12.76 -1.84
C LYS A 148 6.95 -12.06 -2.98
N ILE A 149 7.89 -11.20 -2.64
CA ILE A 149 8.69 -10.44 -3.57
C ILE A 149 10.10 -11.04 -3.68
N ALA A 150 10.72 -11.38 -2.55
CA ALA A 150 12.02 -12.02 -2.46
C ALA A 150 12.06 -12.99 -1.28
#